data_AF-A0A6I7QZB1-F1
#
_entry.id   AF-A0A6I7QZB1-F1
#
_cell.length_a   1.000
_cell.length_b   1.000
_cell.length_c   1.000
_cell.angle_alpha   90.00
_cell.angle_beta   90.00
_cell.angle_gamma   90.00
#
_symmetry.space_group_name_H-M   'P 1'
#
loop_
_entity.id
_entity.type
_entity.pdbx_description
1 polymer ?
#
loop_
_entity_poly.entity_id
_entity_poly.type
_entity_poly.pdbx_seq_one_letter_code
_entity_poly.pdbx_strand_id
1 'polypeptide(L)'
;MIPVLMFTACGEADRTAETTYEEAEEEAETIIEDLETAYDDTEYNVRDEAENTLAALEDKIADLRSEVDPDKDLDEEVEKQIEELESLHEELSESLAELDNSEDDTWDEMVQNLEASLEEVREFLEM
;
A
#
# COMPACT_ATOMS: atom_id res chain seq x y z
N MET A 1 33.28 63.09 33.59
CA MET A 1 33.68 62.14 32.55
C MET A 1 34.01 60.82 33.25
N ILE A 2 33.10 59.85 33.21
CA ILE A 2 33.27 58.39 33.27
C ILE A 2 31.94 57.84 32.67
N PRO A 3 31.96 56.93 31.69
CA PRO A 3 30.83 56.68 30.82
C PRO A 3 29.83 55.69 31.40
N VAL A 4 28.58 55.89 30.98
CA VAL A 4 27.45 54.96 31.07
C VAL A 4 27.62 53.88 29.99
N LEU A 5 26.99 52.73 30.22
CA LEU A 5 26.63 51.66 29.28
C LEU A 5 27.68 50.57 29.05
N MET A 6 27.42 49.39 29.60
CA MET A 6 27.14 48.17 28.82
C MET A 6 26.80 47.02 29.78
N PHE A 7 25.51 46.88 30.08
CA PHE A 7 24.95 45.62 30.58
C PHE A 7 23.54 45.52 29.98
N THR A 8 23.43 44.83 28.84
CA THR A 8 22.24 44.14 28.31
C THR A 8 22.50 43.80 26.84
N ALA A 9 23.18 42.68 26.60
CA ALA A 9 23.22 42.01 25.30
C ALA A 9 23.74 40.59 25.51
N CYS A 10 23.05 39.79 26.34
CA CYS A 10 23.39 38.38 26.54
C CYS A 10 22.15 37.55 26.94
N GLY A 11 20.98 37.92 26.42
CA GLY A 11 19.72 37.22 26.70
C GLY A 11 18.80 37.06 25.48
N GLU A 12 19.23 37.50 24.29
CA GLU A 12 18.44 37.39 23.05
C GLU A 12 18.89 36.20 22.19
N ALA A 13 20.16 35.80 22.22
CA ALA A 13 20.65 34.66 21.45
C ALA A 13 20.19 33.29 22.00
N ASP A 14 19.93 33.21 23.31
CA ASP A 14 19.52 32.00 24.01
C ASP A 14 18.06 31.65 23.71
N ARG A 15 17.17 32.65 23.75
CA ARG A 15 15.74 32.50 23.48
C ARG A 15 15.41 32.24 22.02
N THR A 16 16.18 32.78 21.08
CA THR A 16 15.94 32.54 19.65
C THR A 16 16.35 31.14 19.22
N ALA A 17 17.32 30.52 19.91
CA ALA A 17 17.74 29.15 19.62
C ALA A 17 16.75 28.12 20.20
N GLU A 18 16.22 28.37 21.41
CA GLU A 18 15.15 27.56 22.00
C GLU A 18 13.89 27.57 21.13
N THR A 19 13.41 28.74 20.68
CA THR A 19 12.19 28.82 19.84
C THR A 19 12.36 28.13 18.48
N THR A 20 13.55 28.18 17.87
CA THR A 20 13.81 27.47 16.61
C THR A 20 13.91 25.96 16.76
N TYR A 21 14.21 25.47 17.97
CA TYR A 21 14.26 24.03 18.24
C TYR A 21 12.86 23.50 18.51
N GLU A 22 12.07 24.21 19.33
CA GLU A 22 10.66 23.85 19.61
C GLU A 22 9.82 23.86 18.32
N GLU A 23 9.98 24.87 17.45
CA GLU A 23 9.28 24.91 16.15
C GLU A 23 9.69 23.75 15.22
N ALA A 24 10.97 23.36 15.23
CA ALA A 24 11.47 22.23 14.43
C ALA A 24 11.01 20.88 14.97
N GLU A 25 10.81 20.75 16.29
CA GLU A 25 10.28 19.56 16.94
C GLU A 25 8.79 19.38 16.62
N GLU A 26 7.99 20.44 16.72
CA GLU A 26 6.57 20.43 16.35
C GLU A 26 6.36 20.12 14.85
N GLU A 27 7.21 20.67 13.98
CA GLU A 27 7.19 20.36 12.54
C GLU A 27 7.57 18.89 12.29
N ALA A 28 8.58 18.37 13.00
CA ALA A 28 8.97 16.96 12.87
C ALA A 28 7.87 16.00 13.38
N GLU A 29 7.21 16.31 14.48
CA GLU A 29 6.05 15.55 14.99
C GLU A 29 4.91 15.52 13.96
N THR A 30 4.57 16.68 13.40
CA THR A 30 3.53 16.78 12.36
C THR A 30 3.89 15.94 11.13
N ILE A 31 5.15 15.98 10.68
CA ILE A 31 5.61 15.18 9.53
C ILE A 31 5.52 13.69 9.83
N ILE A 32 5.85 13.27 11.06
CA ILE A 32 5.73 11.87 11.46
C ILE A 32 4.27 11.43 11.44
N GLU A 33 3.35 12.21 12.00
CA GLU A 33 1.90 11.91 11.98
C GLU A 33 1.35 11.84 10.55
N ASP A 34 1.77 12.76 9.68
CA ASP A 34 1.39 12.76 8.25
C ASP A 34 1.92 11.52 7.52
N LEU A 35 3.16 11.11 7.82
CA LEU A 35 3.76 9.91 7.23
C LEU A 35 3.11 8.62 7.73
N GLU A 36 2.80 8.52 9.02
CA GLU A 36 2.06 7.39 9.59
C GLU A 36 0.67 7.27 8.94
N THR A 37 -0.05 8.40 8.80
CA THR A 37 -1.35 8.42 8.12
C THR A 37 -1.23 7.99 6.66
N ALA A 38 -0.22 8.47 5.93
CA ALA A 38 -0.01 8.09 4.54
C ALA A 38 0.37 6.61 4.39
N TYR A 39 1.12 6.05 5.32
CA TYR A 39 1.45 4.63 5.37
C TYR A 39 0.19 3.78 5.55
N ASP A 40 -0.62 4.08 6.58
CA ASP A 40 -1.88 3.38 6.87
C ASP A 40 -2.86 3.45 5.69
N ASP A 41 -2.99 4.62 5.06
CA ASP A 41 -3.83 4.79 3.87
C ASP A 41 -3.35 3.92 2.70
N THR A 42 -2.03 3.81 2.51
CA THR A 42 -1.45 2.99 1.43
C THR A 42 -1.71 1.51 1.69
N GLU A 43 -1.49 1.05 2.93
CA GLU A 43 -1.82 -0.30 3.38
C GLU A 43 -3.29 -0.65 3.15
N TYR A 44 -4.19 0.24 3.57
CA TYR A 44 -5.62 0.04 3.37
C TYR A 44 -5.98 -0.08 1.88
N ASN A 45 -5.48 0.84 1.05
CA ASN A 45 -5.85 0.89 -0.37
C ASN A 45 -5.35 -0.34 -1.15
N VAL A 46 -4.10 -0.75 -0.91
CA VAL A 46 -3.48 -1.91 -1.55
C VAL A 46 -4.25 -3.19 -1.18
N ARG A 47 -4.62 -3.33 0.09
CA ARG A 47 -5.44 -4.44 0.58
C ARG A 47 -6.82 -4.46 -0.06
N ASP A 48 -7.52 -3.32 -0.05
CA ASP A 48 -8.88 -3.19 -0.61
C ASP A 48 -8.88 -3.52 -2.11
N GLU A 49 -7.86 -3.08 -2.87
CA GLU A 49 -7.74 -3.41 -4.29
C GLU A 49 -7.51 -4.91 -4.53
N ALA A 50 -6.66 -5.57 -3.73
CA ALA A 50 -6.47 -7.01 -3.80
C ALA A 50 -7.73 -7.82 -3.49
N GLU A 51 -8.44 -7.47 -2.41
CA GLU A 51 -9.68 -8.16 -2.02
C GLU A 51 -10.77 -8.01 -3.10
N ASN A 52 -10.91 -6.80 -3.68
CA ASN A 52 -11.84 -6.58 -4.79
C ASN A 52 -11.44 -7.34 -6.06
N THR A 53 -10.14 -7.45 -6.34
CA THR A 53 -9.63 -8.17 -7.52
C THR A 53 -9.82 -9.68 -7.38
N LEU A 54 -9.60 -10.25 -6.20
CA LEU A 54 -9.92 -11.65 -5.90
C LEU A 54 -11.40 -11.96 -6.12
N ALA A 55 -12.30 -11.08 -5.65
CA ALA A 55 -13.74 -11.24 -5.87
C ALA A 55 -14.09 -11.21 -7.37
N ALA A 56 -13.46 -10.33 -8.15
CA ALA A 56 -13.65 -10.26 -9.60
C ALA A 56 -13.16 -11.53 -10.33
N LEU A 57 -12.03 -12.11 -9.91
CA LEU A 57 -11.53 -13.38 -10.41
C LEU A 57 -12.50 -14.52 -10.11
N GLU A 58 -13.02 -14.61 -8.88
CA GLU A 58 -14.00 -15.62 -8.48
C GLU A 58 -15.29 -15.53 -9.32
N ASP A 59 -15.82 -14.33 -9.52
CA ASP A 59 -16.98 -14.09 -10.36
C ASP A 59 -16.71 -14.51 -11.82
N LYS A 60 -15.53 -14.16 -12.38
CA LYS A 60 -15.15 -14.53 -13.73
C LYS A 60 -15.02 -16.04 -13.92
N ILE A 61 -14.40 -16.74 -12.96
CA ILE A 61 -14.31 -18.21 -12.95
C ILE A 61 -15.71 -18.83 -12.90
N ALA A 62 -16.60 -18.30 -12.05
CA ALA A 62 -17.97 -18.77 -11.94
C ALA A 62 -18.75 -18.58 -13.26
N ASP A 63 -18.60 -17.42 -13.89
CA ASP A 63 -19.20 -17.10 -15.18
C ASP A 63 -18.71 -18.07 -16.28
N LEU A 64 -17.41 -18.26 -16.43
CA LEU A 64 -16.82 -19.19 -17.41
C LEU A 64 -17.30 -20.63 -17.19
N ARG A 65 -17.35 -21.08 -15.93
CA ARG A 65 -17.90 -22.40 -15.58
C ARG A 65 -19.39 -22.53 -15.90
N SER A 66 -20.14 -21.42 -15.87
CA SER A 66 -21.57 -21.41 -16.20
C SER A 66 -21.86 -21.39 -17.71
N GLU A 67 -20.93 -20.85 -18.50
CA GLU A 67 -21.03 -20.83 -19.97
C GLU A 67 -20.83 -22.22 -20.58
N VAL A 68 -20.27 -23.15 -19.81
CA VAL A 68 -20.11 -24.54 -20.19
C VAL A 68 -21.41 -25.28 -19.98
N ASP A 69 -21.95 -25.79 -21.09
CA ASP A 69 -23.04 -26.75 -21.07
C ASP A 69 -22.56 -28.04 -20.38
N PRO A 70 -23.17 -28.51 -19.27
CA PRO A 70 -22.72 -29.71 -18.56
C PRO A 70 -22.78 -31.00 -19.42
N ASP A 71 -23.45 -30.94 -20.58
CA ASP A 71 -23.52 -32.02 -21.56
C ASP A 71 -22.44 -31.91 -22.68
N LYS A 72 -21.54 -30.92 -22.61
CA LYS A 72 -20.38 -30.77 -23.49
C LYS A 72 -19.11 -30.69 -22.66
N ASP A 73 -18.05 -31.34 -23.13
CA ASP A 73 -16.70 -31.06 -22.62
C ASP A 73 -16.48 -29.55 -22.70
N LEU A 74 -15.87 -28.97 -21.66
CA LEU A 74 -15.34 -27.61 -21.75
C LEU A 74 -14.54 -27.51 -23.05
N ASP A 75 -14.72 -26.42 -23.79
CA ASP A 75 -13.77 -26.12 -24.86
C ASP A 75 -12.38 -26.04 -24.19
N GLU A 76 -11.37 -26.72 -24.74
CA GLU A 76 -10.01 -26.77 -24.15
C GLU A 76 -9.50 -25.36 -23.83
N GLU A 77 -9.96 -24.37 -24.60
CA GLU A 77 -9.69 -22.94 -24.38
C GLU A 77 -10.33 -22.37 -23.11
N VAL A 78 -11.57 -22.74 -22.79
CA VAL A 78 -12.26 -22.28 -21.56
C VAL A 78 -11.68 -22.98 -20.34
N GLU A 79 -11.34 -24.27 -20.44
CA GLU A 79 -10.60 -25.00 -19.41
C GLU A 79 -9.28 -24.30 -19.09
N LYS A 80 -8.51 -23.95 -20.13
CA LYS A 80 -7.24 -23.24 -19.98
C LYS A 80 -7.41 -21.87 -19.34
N GLN A 81 -8.44 -21.10 -19.71
CA GLN A 81 -8.73 -19.80 -19.08
C GLN A 81 -9.11 -19.93 -17.62
N ILE A 82 -9.88 -20.96 -17.25
CA ILE A 82 -10.21 -21.22 -15.84
C ILE A 82 -8.95 -21.58 -15.06
N GLU A 83 -8.09 -22.46 -15.58
CA GLU A 83 -6.82 -22.84 -14.93
C GLU A 83 -5.90 -21.62 -14.74
N GLU A 84 -5.80 -20.74 -15.73
CA GLU A 84 -5.00 -19.50 -15.65
C GLU A 84 -5.59 -18.54 -14.60
N LEU A 85 -6.91 -18.34 -14.56
CA LEU A 85 -7.57 -17.51 -13.54
C LEU A 85 -7.45 -18.08 -12.13
N GLU A 86 -7.52 -19.41 -11.97
CA GLU A 86 -7.31 -20.08 -10.69
C GLU A 86 -5.86 -19.92 -10.20
N SER A 87 -4.88 -20.04 -11.08
CA SER A 87 -3.47 -19.79 -10.76
C SER A 87 -3.25 -18.36 -10.29
N LEU A 88 -3.81 -17.37 -11.00
CA LEU A 88 -3.71 -15.96 -10.63
C LEU A 88 -4.41 -15.66 -9.29
N HIS A 89 -5.55 -16.32 -9.03
CA HIS A 89 -6.25 -16.20 -7.74
C HIS A 89 -5.40 -16.75 -6.60
N GLU A 90 -4.78 -17.92 -6.77
CA GLU A 90 -3.89 -18.50 -5.76
C GLU A 90 -2.69 -17.60 -5.48
N GLU A 91 -2.01 -17.09 -6.51
CA GLU A 91 -0.84 -16.20 -6.38
C GLU A 91 -1.17 -14.88 -5.67
N LEU A 92 -2.29 -14.25 -6.04
CA LEU A 92 -2.74 -13.01 -5.41
C LEU A 92 -3.18 -13.25 -3.95
N SER A 93 -3.85 -14.38 -3.68
CA SER A 93 -4.25 -14.76 -2.33
C SER A 93 -3.04 -15.06 -1.43
N GLU A 94 -2.00 -15.69 -1.96
CA GLU A 94 -0.74 -15.93 -1.23
C GLU A 94 -0.06 -14.59 -0.92
N SER A 95 0.08 -13.71 -1.91
CA SER A 95 0.67 -12.38 -1.73
C SER A 95 -0.06 -11.52 -0.69
N LEU A 96 -1.40 -11.56 -0.70
CA LEU A 96 -2.21 -10.86 0.30
C LEU A 96 -2.04 -11.46 1.70
N ALA A 97 -1.94 -12.79 1.81
CA ALA A 97 -1.69 -13.46 3.08
C ALA A 97 -0.28 -13.17 3.63
N GLU A 98 0.73 -13.02 2.77
CA GLU A 98 2.07 -12.59 3.15
C GLU A 98 2.06 -11.16 3.72
N LEU A 99 1.34 -10.24 3.06
CA LEU A 99 1.14 -8.87 3.51
C LEU A 99 0.52 -8.82 4.93
N ASP A 100 -0.55 -9.60 5.16
CA ASP A 100 -1.25 -9.71 6.45
C ASP A 100 -0.38 -10.27 7.59
N ASN A 101 0.67 -11.04 7.27
CA ASN A 101 1.57 -11.65 8.25
C ASN A 101 2.92 -10.92 8.37
N SER A 102 3.09 -9.79 7.69
CA SER A 102 4.36 -9.09 7.62
C SER A 102 4.69 -8.28 8.87
N GLU A 103 5.98 -8.15 9.17
CA GLU A 103 6.50 -7.11 10.05
C GLU A 103 6.91 -5.92 9.17
N ASP A 104 6.71 -4.68 9.65
CA ASP A 104 6.85 -3.40 8.91
C ASP A 104 8.13 -3.30 8.04
N ASP A 105 9.22 -3.98 8.41
CA ASP A 105 10.52 -3.94 7.72
C ASP A 105 10.51 -4.56 6.30
N THR A 106 9.43 -5.23 5.88
CA THR A 106 9.32 -5.88 4.56
C THR A 106 8.15 -5.37 3.70
N TRP A 107 7.44 -4.35 4.19
CA TRP A 107 6.24 -3.81 3.57
C TRP A 107 6.42 -3.42 2.10
N ASP A 108 7.48 -2.67 1.77
CA ASP A 108 7.75 -2.18 0.42
C ASP A 108 7.93 -3.31 -0.62
N GLU A 109 8.55 -4.43 -0.24
CA GLU A 109 8.77 -5.57 -1.14
C GLU A 109 7.46 -6.32 -1.39
N MET A 110 6.63 -6.46 -0.36
CA MET A 110 5.34 -7.15 -0.46
C MET A 110 4.32 -6.34 -1.26
N VAL A 111 4.25 -5.03 -1.05
CA VAL A 111 3.43 -4.14 -1.86
C VAL A 111 3.83 -4.24 -3.33
N GLN A 112 5.12 -4.20 -3.65
CA GLN A 112 5.60 -4.35 -5.04
C GLN A 112 5.20 -5.69 -5.66
N ASN A 113 5.30 -6.79 -4.91
CA ASN A 113 4.89 -8.11 -5.41
C ASN A 113 3.38 -8.16 -5.68
N LEU A 114 2.58 -7.63 -4.75
CA LEU A 114 1.13 -7.63 -4.88
C LEU A 114 0.65 -6.69 -5.99
N GLU A 115 1.27 -5.51 -6.16
CA GLU A 115 1.05 -4.63 -7.31
C GLU A 115 1.36 -5.32 -8.64
N ALA A 116 2.44 -6.12 -8.70
CA ALA A 116 2.78 -6.88 -9.90
C ALA A 116 1.73 -7.96 -10.20
N SER A 117 1.28 -8.72 -9.19
CA SER A 117 0.19 -9.69 -9.36
C SER A 117 -1.13 -9.04 -9.77
N LEU A 118 -1.45 -7.88 -9.21
CA LEU A 118 -2.63 -7.10 -9.60
C LEU A 118 -2.59 -6.65 -11.06
N GLU A 119 -1.43 -6.19 -11.54
CA GLU A 119 -1.28 -5.79 -12.94
C GLU A 119 -1.41 -6.99 -13.88
N GLU A 120 -0.84 -8.14 -13.54
CA GLU A 120 -1.00 -9.37 -14.33
C GLU A 120 -2.47 -9.81 -14.41
N VAL A 121 -3.19 -9.76 -13.29
CA VAL A 121 -4.63 -10.03 -13.26
C VAL A 121 -5.41 -9.03 -14.11
N ARG A 122 -5.08 -7.74 -14.03
CA ARG A 122 -5.74 -6.70 -14.82
C ARG A 122 -5.53 -6.94 -16.31
N GLU A 123 -4.30 -7.21 -16.73
CA GLU A 123 -3.99 -7.53 -18.13
C GLU A 123 -4.77 -8.75 -18.63
N PHE A 124 -4.93 -9.78 -17.79
CA PHE A 124 -5.72 -10.96 -18.13
C PHE A 124 -7.22 -10.65 -18.27
N LEU A 125 -7.80 -9.89 -17.34
CA LEU A 125 -9.22 -9.57 -17.34
C LEU A 125 -9.62 -8.59 -18.46
N GLU A 126 -8.69 -7.77 -18.94
CA GLU A 126 -8.90 -6.83 -20.03
C GLU A 126 -8.74 -7.44 -21.45
N MET A 127 -8.28 -8.70 -21.54
CA MET A 127 -8.05 -9.42 -22.81
C MET A 127 -9.32 -9.97 -23.45
#